data_AF-A0A7W0N0I9-F1
#
_entry.id   AF-A0A7W0N0I9-F1
#
_cell.length_a   1.000
_cell.length_b   1.000
_cell.length_c   1.000
_cell.angle_alpha   90.00
_cell.angle_beta   90.00
_cell.angle_gamma   90.00
#
_symmetry.space_group_name_H-M   'P 1'
#
loop_
_entity.id
_entity.type
_entity.pdbx_description
1 polymer ?
#
loop_
_entity_poly.entity_id
_entity_poly.type
_entity_poly.pdbx_seq_one_letter_code
_entity_poly.pdbx_strand_id
1 'polypeptide(L)'
;GLVGDALLLVVLQRVDGVRYLCASAFAVTGVFPLLLLVSGTGAGLPLLALLGLLNTGWYAIPKAGLYDVLPGRSGTAIAVGSVGGLAGAAVPLLLGLAAERVGLGATMWLLLLAPVALLVGLPRSKS
;
A
#
# COMPACT_ATOMS: atom_id res chain seq x y z
N GLY A 1 -3.64 -19.73 -12.18
CA GLY A 1 -4.73 -20.38 -12.94
C GLY A 1 -5.02 -19.51 -14.13
N LEU A 2 -4.90 -20.04 -15.36
CA LEU A 2 -4.79 -19.27 -16.61
C LEU A 2 -5.87 -18.18 -16.82
N VAL A 3 -7.10 -18.41 -16.36
CA VAL A 3 -8.19 -17.41 -16.41
C VAL A 3 -7.93 -16.25 -15.45
N GLY A 4 -7.38 -16.53 -14.27
CA GLY A 4 -7.01 -15.52 -13.27
C GLY A 4 -5.87 -14.63 -13.74
N ASP A 5 -4.87 -15.19 -14.43
CA ASP A 5 -3.75 -14.40 -15.00
C ASP A 5 -4.22 -13.47 -16.14
N ALA A 6 -5.13 -13.93 -16.99
CA ALA A 6 -5.72 -13.10 -18.04
C ALA A 6 -6.59 -11.97 -17.47
N LEU A 7 -7.38 -12.25 -16.43
CA LEU A 7 -8.16 -11.24 -15.70
C LEU A 7 -7.24 -10.22 -15.01
N LEU A 8 -6.13 -10.69 -14.43
CA LEU A 8 -5.12 -9.84 -13.81
C LEU A 8 -4.46 -8.91 -14.83
N LEU A 9 -4.12 -9.41 -16.01
CA LEU A 9 -3.56 -8.63 -17.12
C LEU A 9 -4.54 -7.57 -17.65
N VAL A 10 -5.81 -7.93 -17.85
CA VAL A 10 -6.84 -6.99 -18.35
C VAL A 10 -7.13 -5.91 -17.32
N VAL A 11 -7.23 -6.26 -16.03
CA VAL A 11 -7.46 -5.28 -14.95
C VAL A 11 -6.27 -4.34 -14.80
N LEU A 12 -5.04 -4.85 -14.91
CA LEU A 12 -3.81 -4.04 -14.83
C LEU A 12 -3.65 -3.10 -16.04
N GLN A 13 -4.18 -3.46 -17.21
CA GLN A 13 -4.13 -2.64 -18.43
C GLN A 13 -5.27 -1.61 -18.55
N ARG A 14 -6.34 -1.71 -17.76
CA ARG A 14 -7.57 -0.92 -17.97
C ARG A 14 -7.73 0.30 -17.06
N VAL A 15 -6.93 0.44 -16.02
CA VAL A 15 -7.01 1.56 -15.07
C VAL A 15 -5.64 2.19 -14.94
N ASP A 16 -5.57 3.52 -15.05
CA ASP A 16 -4.36 4.27 -14.70
C ASP A 16 -3.95 3.86 -13.29
N GLY A 17 -2.91 3.03 -13.15
CA GLY A 17 -2.50 2.47 -11.87
C GLY A 17 -2.28 3.56 -10.82
N VAL A 18 -1.80 4.73 -11.25
CA VAL A 18 -1.62 5.92 -10.42
C VAL A 18 -2.96 6.48 -9.90
N ARG A 19 -4.01 6.55 -10.73
CA ARG A 19 -5.34 7.03 -10.30
C ARG A 19 -6.01 6.06 -9.35
N TYR A 20 -5.93 4.75 -9.62
CA TYR A 20 -6.40 3.72 -8.71
C TYR A 20 -5.68 3.82 -7.36
N LEU A 21 -4.36 3.99 -7.39
CA LEU A 21 -3.52 4.06 -6.20
C LEU A 21 -3.79 5.32 -5.36
N CYS A 22 -3.98 6.48 -6.01
CA CYS A 22 -4.42 7.69 -5.31
C CYS A 22 -5.82 7.53 -4.70
N ALA A 23 -6.78 6.97 -5.46
CA ALA A 23 -8.13 6.76 -4.96
C ALA A 23 -8.17 5.78 -3.79
N SER A 24 -7.39 4.69 -3.84
CA SER A 24 -7.32 3.71 -2.77
C SER A 24 -6.59 4.26 -1.54
N ALA A 25 -5.51 5.03 -1.71
CA ALA A 25 -4.84 5.71 -0.61
C ALA A 25 -5.73 6.72 0.10
N PHE A 26 -6.51 7.49 -0.66
CA PHE A 26 -7.50 8.40 -0.10
C PHE A 26 -8.60 7.64 0.65
N ALA A 27 -9.14 6.57 0.06
CA ALA A 27 -10.13 5.72 0.70
C ALA A 27 -9.61 5.10 2.02
N VAL A 28 -8.39 4.57 2.03
CA VAL A 28 -7.76 4.01 3.23
C VAL A 28 -7.58 5.07 4.32
N THR A 29 -7.27 6.32 3.97
CA THR A 29 -7.14 7.42 4.94
C THR A 29 -8.45 7.67 5.70
N GLY A 30 -9.62 7.38 5.11
CA GLY A 30 -10.91 7.45 5.79
C GLY A 30 -11.33 6.13 6.45
N VAL A 31 -11.17 5.00 5.75
CA VAL A 31 -11.59 3.66 6.21
C VAL A 31 -10.78 3.22 7.43
N PHE A 32 -9.49 3.54 7.50
CA PHE A 32 -8.62 3.10 8.58
C PHE A 32 -8.94 3.77 9.94
N PRO A 33 -9.07 5.12 10.05
CA PRO A 33 -9.60 5.73 11.27
C PRO A 33 -10.99 5.25 11.63
N LEU A 34 -11.86 5.05 10.65
CA LEU A 34 -13.21 4.54 10.89
C LEU A 34 -13.16 3.13 11.51
N LEU A 35 -12.25 2.28 11.03
CA LEU A 35 -11.99 0.97 11.63
C LEU A 35 -11.47 1.07 13.07
N LEU A 36 -10.58 2.02 13.37
CA LEU A 36 -10.08 2.24 14.74
C LEU A 36 -11.16 2.76 15.70
N LEU A 37 -12.08 3.59 15.21
CA LEU A 37 -13.18 4.14 15.99
C LEU A 37 -14.30 3.13 16.22
N VAL A 38 -14.53 2.22 15.27
CA VAL A 38 -15.49 1.12 15.39
C VAL A 38 -14.94 0.04 16.32
N SER A 39 -15.15 0.22 17.62
CA SER A 39 -14.76 -0.73 18.67
C SER A 39 -15.74 -1.91 18.77
N GLY A 40 -15.83 -2.74 17.73
CA GLY A 40 -16.75 -3.89 17.70
C GLY A 40 -16.33 -5.03 16.75
N THR A 41 -16.41 -6.27 17.24
CA THR A 41 -16.00 -7.50 16.54
C THR A 41 -16.80 -7.82 15.27
N GLY A 42 -18.00 -7.24 15.09
CA GLY A 42 -18.87 -7.53 13.93
C GLY A 42 -18.59 -6.67 12.69
N ALA A 43 -18.40 -5.36 12.85
CA ALA A 43 -18.20 -4.43 11.74
C ALA A 43 -16.73 -4.31 11.29
N GLY A 44 -15.79 -4.82 12.08
CA GLY A 44 -14.36 -4.82 11.73
C GLY A 44 -14.03 -5.70 10.53
N LEU A 45 -14.66 -6.88 10.39
CA LEU A 45 -14.37 -7.82 9.30
C LEU A 45 -14.60 -7.27 7.88
N PRO A 46 -15.77 -6.67 7.54
CA PRO A 46 -15.95 -6.08 6.22
C PRO A 46 -15.01 -4.90 5.97
N LEU A 47 -14.72 -4.08 6.99
CA LEU A 47 -13.76 -2.99 6.86
C LEU A 47 -12.33 -3.51 6.65
N LEU A 48 -11.93 -4.58 7.33
CA LEU A 48 -10.64 -5.26 7.12
C LEU A 48 -10.53 -5.86 5.72
N ALA A 49 -11.59 -6.52 5.23
CA ALA A 49 -11.62 -7.05 3.88
C ALA A 49 -11.50 -5.93 2.83
N LEU A 50 -12.22 -4.82 3.03
CA LEU A 50 -12.12 -3.64 2.18
C LEU A 50 -10.71 -3.04 2.23
N LEU A 51 -10.11 -2.92 3.41
CA LEU A 51 -8.75 -2.41 3.58
C LEU A 51 -7.72 -3.28 2.84
N GLY A 52 -7.85 -4.60 2.92
CA GLY A 52 -7.01 -5.56 2.19
C GLY A 52 -7.13 -5.40 0.68
N LEU A 53 -8.36 -5.24 0.18
CA LEU A 53 -8.62 -5.00 -1.24
C LEU A 53 -7.98 -3.68 -1.70
N LEU A 54 -8.15 -2.60 -0.93
CA LEU A 54 -7.59 -1.28 -1.26
C LEU A 54 -6.06 -1.26 -1.23
N ASN A 55 -5.43 -2.06 -0.35
CA ASN A 55 -3.97 -2.14 -0.22
C ASN A 55 -3.29 -3.04 -1.27
N THR A 56 -4.04 -3.91 -1.96
CA THR A 56 -3.46 -4.92 -2.87
C THR A 56 -2.58 -4.30 -3.97
N GLY A 57 -2.95 -3.11 -4.46
CA GLY A 57 -2.19 -2.41 -5.52
C GLY A 57 -0.98 -1.61 -5.04
N TRP A 58 -0.80 -1.42 -3.73
CA TRP A 58 0.15 -0.43 -3.22
C TRP A 58 1.62 -0.75 -3.49
N TYR A 59 1.96 -2.03 -3.54
CA TYR A 59 3.32 -2.46 -3.86
C TYR A 59 3.48 -2.83 -5.33
N ALA A 60 2.48 -3.48 -5.92
CA ALA A 60 2.55 -3.98 -7.29
C ALA A 60 2.67 -2.84 -8.32
N ILE A 61 1.91 -1.75 -8.14
CA ILE A 61 1.85 -0.65 -9.12
C ILE A 61 3.16 0.16 -9.14
N PRO A 62 3.70 0.66 -7.99
CA PRO A 62 4.97 1.38 -8.01
C PRO A 62 6.14 0.51 -8.46
N LYS A 63 6.13 -0.78 -8.09
CA LYS A 63 7.16 -1.74 -8.52
C LYS A 63 7.12 -2.00 -10.02
N ALA A 64 5.93 -2.18 -10.59
CA ALA A 64 5.77 -2.33 -12.04
C ALA A 64 6.28 -1.09 -12.80
N GLY A 65 5.93 0.11 -12.31
CA GLY A 65 6.46 1.37 -12.86
C GLY A 65 7.99 1.44 -12.80
N LEU A 66 8.60 1.06 -11.66
CA LEU A 66 10.06 1.06 -11.52
C LEU A 66 10.76 0.14 -12.52
N TYR A 67 10.18 -1.02 -12.83
CA TYR A 67 10.74 -1.91 -13.86
C TYR A 67 10.56 -1.35 -15.27
N ASP A 68 9.46 -0.66 -15.56
CA ASP A 68 9.15 -0.09 -16.87
C ASP A 68 10.11 1.06 -17.26
N VAL A 69 10.53 1.89 -16.30
CA VAL A 69 11.55 2.94 -16.52
C VAL A 69 12.99 2.44 -16.54
N LEU A 70 13.25 1.16 -16.22
CA LEU A 70 14.59 0.56 -16.24
C LEU A 70 14.69 -0.66 -17.21
N PRO A 71 14.30 -0.52 -18.49
CA PRO A 71 14.42 -1.61 -19.45
C PRO A 71 15.91 -1.94 -19.67
N GLY A 72 16.30 -3.18 -19.37
CA GLY A 72 17.69 -3.65 -19.52
C GLY A 72 18.63 -3.31 -18.34
N ARG A 73 18.15 -2.66 -17.27
CA ARG A 73 18.92 -2.38 -16.03
C ARG A 73 18.35 -3.13 -14.82
N SER A 74 18.07 -4.42 -14.99
CA SER A 74 17.49 -5.28 -13.95
C SER A 74 18.31 -5.30 -12.65
N GLY A 75 19.64 -5.18 -12.73
CA GLY A 75 20.53 -5.17 -11.57
C GLY A 75 20.32 -3.97 -10.62
N THR A 76 20.11 -2.77 -11.16
CA THR A 76 19.85 -1.57 -10.33
C THR A 76 18.44 -1.57 -9.75
N ALA A 77 17.45 -2.08 -10.50
CA ALA A 77 16.09 -2.25 -9.99
C ALA A 77 16.05 -3.26 -8.82
N ILE A 78 16.82 -4.36 -8.92
CA ILE A 78 16.96 -5.34 -7.84
C ILE A 78 17.65 -4.70 -6.62
N ALA A 79 18.74 -3.96 -6.81
CA ALA A 79 19.45 -3.32 -5.69
C ALA A 79 18.56 -2.32 -4.92
N VAL A 80 17.83 -1.47 -5.63
CA VAL A 80 16.86 -0.53 -5.02
C VAL A 80 15.73 -1.29 -4.33
N GLY A 81 15.22 -2.36 -4.96
CA GLY A 81 14.21 -3.23 -4.38
C GLY A 81 14.67 -3.93 -3.08
N SER A 82 15.94 -4.35 -3.01
CA SER A 82 16.54 -4.96 -1.81
C SER A 82 16.68 -3.96 -0.66
N VAL A 83 17.12 -2.74 -0.94
CA VAL A 83 17.20 -1.67 0.07
C VAL A 83 15.80 -1.29 0.57
N GLY A 84 14.85 -1.14 -0.34
CA GLY A 84 13.45 -0.90 0.01
C GLY A 84 12.84 -2.05 0.82
N GLY A 85 13.20 -3.30 0.50
CA GLY A 85 12.78 -4.48 1.24
C GLY A 85 13.34 -4.52 2.67
N LEU A 86 14.62 -4.19 2.85
CA LEU A 86 15.25 -4.06 4.17
C LEU A 86 14.61 -2.95 5.01
N ALA A 87 14.42 -1.77 4.42
CA ALA A 87 13.72 -0.67 5.08
C ALA A 87 12.29 -1.07 5.47
N GLY A 88 11.57 -1.75 4.56
CA GLY A 88 10.23 -2.29 4.83
C GLY A 88 10.22 -3.33 5.95
N ALA A 89 11.23 -4.19 6.04
CA ALA A 89 11.36 -5.18 7.10
C ALA A 89 11.66 -4.55 8.49
N ALA A 90 12.23 -3.35 8.53
CA ALA A 90 12.43 -2.61 9.77
C ALA A 90 11.13 -1.98 10.31
N VAL A 91 10.12 -1.75 9.45
CA VAL A 91 8.87 -1.08 9.85
C VAL A 91 8.12 -1.82 10.96
N PRO A 92 7.86 -3.14 10.89
CA PRO A 92 7.18 -3.86 11.97
C PRO A 92 7.92 -3.79 13.31
N LEU A 93 9.26 -3.81 13.29
CA LEU A 93 10.10 -3.69 14.49
C LEU A 93 9.94 -2.30 15.13
N LEU A 94 10.04 -1.24 14.34
CA LEU A 94 9.86 0.13 14.82
C LEU A 94 8.45 0.37 15.39
N LEU A 95 7.42 -0.16 14.71
CA LEU A 95 6.05 -0.11 15.21
C LEU A 95 5.88 -0.92 16.50
N GLY A 96 6.49 -2.10 16.61
CA GLY A 96 6.47 -2.90 17.83
C GLY A 96 7.09 -2.17 19.02
N LEU A 97 8.25 -1.55 18.82
CA LEU A 97 8.91 -0.72 19.84
C LEU A 97 8.07 0.50 20.22
N ALA A 98 7.43 1.17 19.26
CA ALA A 98 6.51 2.28 19.54
C ALA A 98 5.31 1.80 20.37
N ALA A 99 4.72 0.65 20.01
CA ALA A 99 3.58 0.07 20.72
C ALA A 99 3.91 -0.25 22.17
N GLU A 100 5.13 -0.69 22.47
CA GLU A 100 5.60 -0.93 23.84
C GLU A 100 5.66 0.36 24.67
N ARG A 101 6.01 1.49 24.05
CA ARG A 101 6.24 2.76 24.77
C ARG A 101 4.98 3.62 24.91
N VAL A 102 4.17 3.73 23.87
CA VAL A 102 3.00 4.63 23.82
C VAL A 102 1.67 3.88 23.69
N GLY A 103 1.72 2.54 23.66
CA GLY A 103 0.55 1.68 23.53
C GLY A 103 0.18 1.39 22.08
N LEU A 104 -0.52 0.26 21.89
CA LEU A 104 -0.95 -0.21 20.59
C LEU A 104 -1.91 0.77 19.91
N GLY A 105 -2.90 1.28 20.64
CA GLY A 105 -3.91 2.20 20.11
C GLY A 105 -3.29 3.45 19.48
N ALA A 106 -2.34 4.10 20.16
CA ALA A 106 -1.62 5.26 19.63
C ALA A 106 -0.73 4.88 18.44
N THR A 107 -0.06 3.73 18.50
CA THR A 107 0.81 3.25 17.42
C THR A 107 0.05 2.94 16.14
N MET A 108 -1.19 2.45 16.23
CA MET A 108 -2.00 2.18 15.05
C MET A 108 -2.24 3.44 14.22
N TRP A 109 -2.33 4.62 14.82
CA TRP A 109 -2.43 5.89 14.07
C TRP A 109 -1.21 6.18 13.19
N LEU A 110 -0.03 5.66 13.53
CA LEU A 110 1.17 5.80 12.69
C LEU A 110 1.02 5.10 11.34
N LEU A 111 0.14 4.10 11.23
CA LEU A 111 -0.12 3.42 9.96
C LEU A 111 -0.76 4.35 8.91
N LEU A 112 -1.37 5.47 9.31
CA LEU A 112 -1.84 6.51 8.38
C LEU A 112 -0.69 7.23 7.66
N LEU A 113 0.54 7.17 8.18
CA LEU A 113 1.69 7.74 7.48
C LEU A 113 1.91 7.07 6.11
N ALA A 114 1.59 5.79 5.97
CA ALA A 114 1.75 5.07 4.70
C ALA A 114 0.86 5.62 3.56
N PRO A 115 -0.48 5.71 3.69
CA PRO A 115 -1.32 6.32 2.65
C PRO A 115 -0.96 7.78 2.39
N VAL A 116 -0.61 8.54 3.43
CA VAL A 116 -0.24 9.95 3.28
C VAL A 116 1.07 10.08 2.50
N ALA A 117 2.10 9.31 2.84
CA ALA A 117 3.36 9.28 2.11
C ALA A 117 3.17 8.88 0.65
N LEU A 118 2.26 7.93 0.39
CA LEU A 118 1.90 7.51 -0.96
C LEU A 118 1.21 8.64 -1.75
N LEU A 119 0.23 9.33 -1.14
CA LEU A 119 -0.45 10.47 -1.77
C LEU A 119 0.49 11.65 -2.07
N VAL A 120 1.52 11.84 -1.25
CA VAL A 120 2.54 12.89 -1.44
C VAL A 120 3.61 12.47 -2.44
N GLY A 121 4.01 11.20 -2.41
CA GLY A 121 5.10 10.66 -3.22
C GLY A 121 4.71 10.27 -4.64
N LEU A 122 3.42 10.09 -4.93
CA LEU A 122 2.99 9.75 -6.28
C LEU A 122 3.09 10.95 -7.23
N PRO A 123 3.66 10.77 -8.43
CA PRO A 123 3.64 11.80 -9.45
C PRO A 123 2.17 12.07 -9.80
N ARG A 124 1.72 13.29 -9.54
CA ARG A 124 0.41 13.78 -10.00
C ARG A 124 0.45 13.77 -11.53
N SER A 125 -0.14 12.74 -12.13
CA SER A 125 -0.23 12.63 -13.59
C SER A 125 -0.79 13.93 -14.15
N LYS A 126 -0.06 14.57 -15.06
CA LYS A 126 -0.62 15.61 -15.91
C LYS A 126 -1.48 14.91 -16.95
N SER A 127 -2.79 15.20 -16.89
CA SER A 127 -3.82 15.13 -17.94
C SER A 127 -3.67 14.05 -19.01
#